data_AF-A0A4Y2NZ22-F1
#
_entry.id   AF-A0A4Y2NZ22-F1
#
_cell.length_a   1.000
_cell.length_b   1.000
_cell.length_c   1.000
_cell.angle_alpha   90.00
_cell.angle_beta   90.00
_cell.angle_gamma   90.00
#
_symmetry.space_group_name_H-M   'P 1'
#
loop_
_entity.id
_entity.type
_entity.pdbx_description
1 polymer ?
#
loop_
_entity_poly.entity_id
_entity_poly.type
_entity_poly.pdbx_seq_one_letter_code
_entity_poly.pdbx_strand_id
1 'polypeptide(L)'
;MSRLFPTDWSPRSPNLNPCDFCPWHYLKDDVYGDPIANLAELKNRITQHIRNFTTETLRSTVEHAVLRFRLIGENGGQHIELFLRKS
;
A
#
# COMPACT_ATOMS: atom_id res chain seq x y z
N MET A 1 -11.27 -10.87 -16.29
CA MET A 1 -9.97 -11.47 -16.70
C MET A 1 -8.86 -10.45 -16.44
N SER A 2 -8.15 -10.58 -15.32
CA SER A 2 -6.96 -9.80 -14.97
C SER A 2 -5.73 -10.69 -15.21
N ARG A 3 -4.96 -10.41 -16.27
CA ARG A 3 -3.91 -11.29 -16.81
C ARG A 3 -2.48 -10.97 -16.35
N LEU A 4 -2.25 -10.54 -15.10
CA LEU A 4 -0.86 -10.20 -14.70
C LEU A 4 -0.40 -10.66 -13.31
N PHE A 5 -1.24 -11.32 -12.49
CA PHE A 5 -0.78 -11.87 -11.21
C PHE A 5 -1.44 -13.22 -10.90
N PRO A 6 -0.68 -14.28 -10.53
CA PRO A 6 -1.22 -15.60 -10.20
C PRO A 6 -1.73 -15.65 -8.76
N THR A 7 -2.51 -14.65 -8.36
CA THR A 7 -3.19 -14.64 -7.06
C THR A 7 -4.63 -14.24 -7.30
N ASP A 8 -5.53 -15.15 -6.93
CA ASP A 8 -6.97 -15.12 -7.17
C ASP A 8 -7.66 -14.08 -6.27
N TRP A 9 -7.33 -12.81 -6.48
CA TRP A 9 -7.90 -11.71 -5.70
C TRP A 9 -9.36 -11.48 -6.10
N SER A 10 -10.24 -11.43 -5.09
CA SER A 10 -11.67 -11.15 -5.30
C SER A 10 -11.88 -9.79 -5.99
N PRO A 11 -12.79 -9.67 -6.96
CA PRO A 11 -12.97 -8.48 -7.82
C PRO A 11 -13.41 -7.20 -7.08
N ARG A 12 -13.62 -7.22 -5.76
CA ARG A 12 -13.93 -6.05 -4.93
C ARG A 12 -12.93 -5.78 -3.80
N SER A 13 -11.71 -6.25 -3.95
CA SER A 13 -10.67 -6.06 -2.93
C SER A 13 -9.48 -5.23 -3.44
N PRO A 14 -9.68 -3.97 -3.91
CA PRO A 14 -8.57 -3.07 -4.19
C PRO A 14 -7.71 -2.82 -2.93
N ASN A 15 -8.33 -2.98 -1.75
CA ASN A 15 -7.67 -2.97 -0.45
C ASN A 15 -7.01 -4.31 -0.10
N LEU A 16 -6.44 -5.09 -1.02
CA LEU A 16 -5.71 -6.33 -0.66
C LEU A 16 -4.35 -6.48 -1.34
N ASN A 17 -4.01 -5.56 -2.24
CA ASN A 17 -2.67 -5.48 -2.79
C ASN A 17 -1.72 -4.95 -1.71
N PRO A 18 -0.67 -5.69 -1.32
CA PRO A 18 0.36 -5.17 -0.44
C PRO A 18 0.94 -3.84 -0.94
N CYS A 19 1.05 -3.62 -2.27
CA CYS A 19 1.43 -2.36 -2.93
C CYS A 19 0.45 -1.18 -2.70
N ASP A 20 -0.84 -1.44 -2.48
CA ASP A 20 -1.83 -0.42 -2.11
C ASP A 20 -1.85 -0.15 -0.58
N PHE A 21 -1.33 -1.08 0.23
CA PHE A 21 -1.00 -0.88 1.66
C PHE A 21 0.42 -0.36 1.92
N CYS A 22 1.19 -0.27 0.85
CA CYS A 22 2.65 -0.18 0.81
C CYS A 22 3.13 1.27 0.97
N PRO A 23 4.44 1.52 0.73
CA PRO A 23 4.94 2.85 0.48
C PRO A 23 4.00 3.71 -0.33
N TRP A 24 3.28 3.20 -1.34
CA TRP A 24 2.51 4.04 -2.26
C TRP A 24 1.52 4.99 -1.59
N HIS A 25 0.86 4.57 -0.49
CA HIS A 25 -0.01 5.44 0.29
C HIS A 25 0.77 6.55 1.02
N TYR A 26 1.98 6.23 1.50
CA TYR A 26 2.92 7.15 2.16
C TYR A 26 3.69 8.05 1.16
N LEU A 27 3.98 7.50 -0.01
CA LEU A 27 4.73 8.07 -1.13
C LEU A 27 3.92 9.15 -1.81
N LYS A 28 2.59 9.04 -1.77
CA LYS A 28 1.74 9.97 -2.51
C LYS A 28 1.97 11.40 -2.02
N ASP A 29 2.06 11.60 -0.72
CA ASP A 29 2.26 12.94 -0.15
C ASP A 29 3.71 13.42 -0.31
N ASP A 30 4.71 12.53 -0.25
CA ASP A 30 6.13 12.93 -0.41
C ASP A 30 6.54 13.15 -1.88
N VAL A 31 6.02 12.33 -2.80
CA VAL A 31 6.31 12.43 -4.23
C VAL A 31 5.51 13.57 -4.88
N TYR A 32 4.26 13.78 -4.47
CA TYR A 32 3.36 14.79 -5.05
C TYR A 32 3.09 16.01 -4.15
N GLY A 33 3.68 16.08 -2.95
CA GLY A 33 3.46 17.20 -2.02
C GLY A 33 3.90 18.54 -2.57
N ASP A 34 4.97 18.55 -3.38
CA ASP A 34 5.45 19.72 -4.10
C ASP A 34 5.28 19.57 -5.62
N PRO A 35 5.01 20.66 -6.36
CA PRO A 35 4.97 20.66 -7.81
C PRO A 35 6.23 20.05 -8.42
N ILE A 36 6.04 19.11 -9.34
CA ILE A 36 7.13 18.42 -10.03
C ILE A 36 7.35 19.10 -11.39
N ALA A 37 8.55 19.66 -11.58
CA ALA A 37 8.86 20.45 -12.77
C ALA A 37 9.03 19.61 -14.05
N ASN A 38 9.52 18.37 -13.94
CA ASN A 38 9.77 17.50 -15.08
C ASN A 38 9.92 16.01 -14.68
N LEU A 39 10.03 15.14 -15.68
CA LEU A 39 10.15 13.69 -15.49
C LEU A 39 11.43 13.25 -14.77
N ALA A 40 12.54 13.98 -14.94
CA ALA A 40 13.80 13.63 -14.28
C ALA A 40 13.69 13.85 -12.76
N GLU A 41 13.05 14.94 -12.36
CA GLU A 41 12.77 15.24 -10.95
C GLU A 41 11.84 14.19 -10.32
N LEU A 42 10.77 13.78 -11.03
CA LEU A 42 9.90 12.70 -10.58
C LEU A 42 10.68 11.41 -10.30
N LYS A 43 11.53 10.99 -11.25
CA LYS A 43 12.34 9.78 -11.12
C LYS A 43 13.32 9.87 -9.96
N ASN A 44 13.93 11.04 -9.75
CA ASN A 44 14.87 11.26 -8.66
C ASN A 44 14.16 11.18 -7.30
N ARG A 45 13.00 11.83 -7.13
CA ARG A 45 12.21 11.76 -5.90
C ARG A 45 11.81 10.33 -5.54
N ILE A 46 11.26 9.59 -6.51
CA ILE A 46 10.92 8.16 -6.32
C ILE A 46 12.16 7.36 -5.89
N THR A 47 13.31 7.58 -6.53
CA THR A 47 14.54 6.84 -6.22
C THR A 47 15.08 7.15 -4.83
N GLN A 48 15.13 8.43 -4.44
CA GLN A 48 15.58 8.85 -3.11
C GLN A 48 14.65 8.30 -2.03
N HIS A 49 13.35 8.35 -2.28
CA HIS A 49 12.40 7.86 -1.30
C HIS A 49 12.47 6.33 -1.12
N ILE A 50 12.60 5.56 -2.21
CA ILE A 50 12.83 4.11 -2.12
C ILE A 50 14.12 3.79 -1.35
N ARG A 51 15.15 4.64 -1.43
CA ARG A 51 16.38 4.46 -0.62
C ARG A 51 16.17 4.77 0.86
N ASN A 52 15.26 5.68 1.18
CA ASN A 52 14.89 6.02 2.55
C ASN A 52 13.94 5.00 3.18
N PHE A 53 13.44 4.01 2.41
CA PHE A 53 12.66 2.91 2.96
C PHE A 53 13.49 2.07 3.91
N THR A 54 13.16 2.16 5.19
CA THR A 54 13.82 1.36 6.21
C THR A 54 13.20 -0.04 6.27
N THR A 55 13.98 -1.02 6.75
CA THR A 55 13.49 -2.36 7.06
C THR A 55 12.32 -2.32 8.05
N GLU A 56 12.31 -1.34 8.95
CA GLU A 56 11.23 -1.12 9.90
C GLU A 56 9.92 -0.74 9.20
N THR A 57 9.99 0.17 8.22
CA THR A 57 8.83 0.56 7.42
C THR A 57 8.26 -0.63 6.65
N LEU A 58 9.14 -1.44 6.04
CA LEU A 58 8.72 -2.66 5.34
C LEU A 58 8.08 -3.68 6.29
N ARG A 59 8.65 -3.88 7.48
CA ARG A 59 8.09 -4.77 8.51
C ARG A 59 6.69 -4.31 8.92
N SER A 60 6.53 -3.04 9.25
CA SER A 60 5.24 -2.46 9.64
C SER A 60 4.19 -2.60 8.53
N THR A 61 4.56 -2.39 7.26
CA THR A 61 3.68 -2.63 6.11
C THR A 61 3.20 -4.09 6.04
N VAL A 62 4.11 -5.05 6.21
CA VAL A 62 3.77 -6.48 6.20
C VAL A 62 2.86 -6.84 7.37
N GLU A 63 3.16 -6.36 8.57
CA GLU A 63 2.34 -6.58 9.77
C GLU A 63 0.92 -6.04 9.60
N HIS A 64 0.80 -4.83 9.07
CA HIS A 64 -0.49 -4.19 8.81
C HIS A 64 -1.29 -4.93 7.71
N ALA A 65 -0.62 -5.44 6.68
CA ALA A 65 -1.27 -6.30 5.68
C ALA A 65 -1.79 -7.61 6.31
N VAL A 66 -0.98 -8.28 7.14
CA VAL A 66 -1.39 -9.49 7.87
C VAL A 66 -2.58 -9.23 8.78
N LEU A 67 -2.59 -8.11 9.51
CA LEU A 67 -3.70 -7.70 10.37
C LEU A 67 -4.99 -7.50 9.56
N ARG A 68 -4.91 -6.84 8.40
CA ARG A 68 -6.06 -6.66 7.50
C ARG A 68 -6.60 -7.98 6.97
N PHE A 69 -5.73 -8.89 6.53
CA PHE A 69 -6.15 -10.23 6.10
C PHE A 69 -6.87 -10.99 7.21
N ARG A 70 -6.37 -10.90 8.44
CA ARG A 70 -7.03 -11.50 9.61
C ARG A 70 -8.41 -10.91 9.84
N LEU A 71 -8.53 -9.59 9.88
CA LEU A 71 -9.81 -8.90 10.08
C LEU A 71 -10.82 -9.22 8.97
N ILE A 72 -10.37 -9.38 7.72
CA ILE A 72 -11.24 -9.79 6.61
C ILE A 72 -11.75 -11.23 6.82
N GLY A 73 -10.87 -12.13 7.26
CA GLY A 73 -11.24 -13.51 7.61
C GLY A 73 -12.25 -13.57 8.76
N GLU A 74 -12.03 -12.80 9.82
CA GLU A 74 -12.92 -12.70 10.98
C GLU A 74 -14.27 -12.05 10.64
N ASN A 75 -14.29 -11.10 9.69
CA ASN A 75 -15.48 -10.35 9.28
C ASN A 75 -16.19 -10.98 8.06
N GLY A 76 -15.91 -12.25 7.74
CA GLY A 76 -16.58 -12.98 6.64
C GLY A 76 -16.43 -12.31 5.27
N GLY A 77 -15.33 -11.60 5.02
CA GLY A 77 -15.08 -10.91 3.76
C GLY A 77 -15.70 -9.50 3.64
N GLN A 78 -16.32 -8.96 4.69
CA GLN A 78 -16.91 -7.62 4.67
C GLN A 78 -15.87 -6.50 4.90
N HIS A 79 -16.24 -5.24 4.60
CA HIS A 79 -15.37 -4.06 4.74
C HIS A 79 -14.83 -3.89 6.18
N ILE A 80 -13.51 -3.65 6.29
CA ILE A 80 -12.81 -3.58 7.59
C ILE A 80 -12.35 -2.18 8.03
N GLU A 81 -12.62 -1.13 7.24
CA GLU A 81 -12.13 0.23 7.51
C GLU A 81 -12.56 0.80 8.88
N LEU A 82 -13.73 0.40 9.38
CA LEU A 82 -14.22 0.80 10.70
C LEU A 82 -13.40 0.20 11.86
N PHE A 83 -12.76 -0.95 11.66
CA PHE A 83 -11.94 -1.61 12.69
C PHE A 83 -10.51 -1.04 12.72
N LEU A 84 -10.03 -0.53 11.58
CA LEU A 84 -8.69 0.05 11.46
C LEU A 84 -8.57 1.45 12.06
N ARG A 85 -9.69 2.17 12.25
CA ARG A 85 -9.71 3.53 12.81
C ARG A 85 -9.62 3.58 14.34
N LYS A 86 -9.61 2.43 15.01
CA LYS A 86 -9.65 2.28 16.48
C LYS A 86 -8.39 1.67 17.09
N SER A 87 -7.40 1.31 16.28
CA SER A 87 -6.09 0.80 16.71
C SER A 87 -5.02 1.85 16.57
#